data_AF-A0A6B0HM03-F1
#
_entry.id   AF-A0A6B0HM03-F1
#
_cell.length_a   1.000
_cell.length_b   1.000
_cell.length_c   1.000
_cell.angle_alpha   90.00
_cell.angle_beta   90.00
_cell.angle_gamma   90.00
#
_symmetry.space_group_name_H-M   'P 1'
#
loop_
_entity.id
_entity.type
_entity.pdbx_description
1 polymer ?
#
loop_
_entity_poly.entity_id
_entity_poly.type
_entity_poly.pdbx_seq_one_letter_code
_entity_poly.pdbx_strand_id
1 'polypeptide(L)'
;MNDDELRREVERLRNEVDALHRRLEAVESEPPSESGESDGVDGPDEQTATEETETTEAESGNPSASADSAVTKSTGGETLSDRLAADRDWELALGVRWLGLVGALALVVGVVFFVRLAIEIGLLGPGGRVALGTLTGVGLLAGGRFAATRQGYRRWGRIAAGTGLAIAYFSVYAAYGFESYRDAIGTPLWAALASLTALVAVAAIVSVRDRAPFVVGEAFLLGYVTATLSTDAATVVLTPAYVLLLGGGIVAIATVRPWGRLVSASTFATYGVLLLWVVDLEPPATAIGVAGVAAFALFLVGGYVLRRSDVDPELESTHSRIHRARLAVTTVANAGFATLFLEIALREGFPEVAIDGVGAIAVALALAATYAVTDRAPVRRDGAAAAGSVAFLAGGVAMAVGTFATTVGALAVIGGAVALSTEADAPAFRVGAHAVASALVLKLLAVDATELPAFDAAEPIVILTGRPVAFVLAIGVFYALAWWFSRTDVLTDLERRFLPATVANYAIVATGLGVIVLALELSGLGVSIAWILFGSALLGVGIATDVRGVRALGIAVLGLATAKVFLFDTRDLDTVARTLSFLVLGAVLLIASYVYARSRGDVETGLELPERGGE
;
A
#
# COMPACT_ATOMS: atom_id res chain seq x y z
N MET A 1 -19.50 17.22 39.94
CA MET A 1 -20.54 17.86 39.12
C MET A 1 -21.63 18.32 40.06
N ASN A 2 -21.83 19.63 40.17
CA ASN A 2 -22.81 20.21 41.10
C ASN A 2 -24.22 20.16 40.49
N ASP A 3 -25.30 20.18 41.28
CA ASP A 3 -26.67 20.05 40.77
C ASP A 3 -27.04 21.10 39.69
N ASP A 4 -26.46 22.30 39.78
CA ASP A 4 -26.63 23.36 38.80
C ASP A 4 -25.97 23.06 37.45
N GLU A 5 -24.91 22.26 37.44
CA GLU A 5 -24.16 21.86 36.25
C GLU A 5 -24.93 20.74 35.50
N LEU A 6 -25.54 19.82 36.25
CA LEU A 6 -26.46 18.81 35.73
C LEU A 6 -27.70 19.46 35.07
N ARG A 7 -28.29 20.48 35.70
CA ARG A 7 -29.46 21.18 35.13
C ARG A 7 -29.13 21.87 33.82
N ARG A 8 -27.98 22.55 33.73
CA ARG A 8 -27.53 23.19 32.49
C ARG A 8 -27.25 22.19 31.39
N GLU A 9 -26.66 21.04 31.72
CA GLU A 9 -26.38 20.01 30.72
C GLU A 9 -27.68 19.35 30.21
N VAL A 10 -28.67 19.14 31.09
CA VAL A 10 -30.00 18.65 30.68
C VAL A 10 -30.74 19.66 29.80
N GLU A 11 -30.68 20.96 30.11
CA GLU A 11 -31.26 22.00 29.27
C GLU A 11 -30.56 22.10 27.90
N ARG A 12 -29.23 21.98 27.89
CA ARG A 12 -28.44 21.94 26.66
C ARG A 12 -28.83 20.76 25.78
N LEU A 13 -28.92 19.56 26.36
CA LEU A 13 -29.30 18.34 25.63
C LEU A 13 -30.73 18.41 25.09
N ARG A 14 -31.68 18.98 25.85
CA ARG A 14 -33.05 19.20 25.36
C ARG A 14 -33.09 20.12 24.16
N ASN A 15 -32.37 21.25 24.23
CA ASN A 15 -32.30 22.19 23.10
C ASN A 15 -31.66 21.57 21.84
N GLU A 16 -30.67 20.69 22.02
CA GLU A 16 -29.99 20.00 20.93
C GLU A 16 -30.89 18.94 20.27
N VAL A 17 -31.68 18.21 21.07
CA VAL A 17 -32.70 17.27 20.57
C VAL A 17 -33.81 18.00 19.83
N ASP A 18 -34.29 19.14 20.34
CA ASP A 18 -35.33 19.94 19.68
C ASP A 18 -34.82 20.57 18.37
N ALA A 19 -33.53 20.88 18.28
CA ALA A 19 -32.91 21.34 17.04
C ALA A 19 -32.79 20.22 16.00
N LEU A 20 -32.49 18.98 16.44
CA LEU A 20 -32.45 17.81 15.57
C LEU A 20 -33.84 17.43 15.06
N HIS A 21 -34.87 17.48 15.90
CA HIS A 21 -36.25 17.22 15.48
C HIS A 21 -36.71 18.19 14.40
N ARG A 22 -36.45 19.49 14.58
CA ARG A 22 -36.78 20.52 13.57
C ARG A 22 -36.03 20.32 12.25
N ARG A 23 -34.79 19.83 12.29
CA ARG A 23 -34.03 19.51 11.06
C ARG A 23 -34.57 18.27 10.36
N LEU A 24 -35.02 17.27 11.11
CA LEU A 24 -35.64 16.06 10.56
C LEU A 24 -36.97 16.40 9.89
N GLU A 25 -37.81 17.21 10.54
CA GLU A 25 -39.07 17.71 9.97
C GLU A 25 -38.83 18.56 8.72
N ALA A 26 -37.75 19.36 8.66
CA ALA A 26 -37.38 20.13 7.48
C ALA A 26 -36.91 19.25 6.30
N VAL A 27 -36.35 18.06 6.57
CA VAL A 27 -35.92 17.09 5.54
C VAL A 27 -37.09 16.23 5.07
N GLU A 28 -38.04 15.90 5.94
CA GLU A 28 -39.25 15.15 5.57
C GLU A 28 -40.30 15.99 4.84
N SER A 29 -40.22 17.33 4.91
CA SER A 29 -41.21 18.24 4.32
C SER A 29 -40.86 18.80 2.94
N GLU A 30 -39.74 18.40 2.33
CA GLU A 30 -39.44 18.70 0.92
C GLU A 30 -40.07 17.65 -0.02
N PRO A 31 -41.06 18.00 -0.87
CA PRO A 31 -41.53 17.12 -1.94
C PRO A 31 -40.56 17.16 -3.14
N PRO A 32 -40.49 16.09 -3.96
CA PRO A 32 -39.63 16.06 -5.12
C PRO A 32 -40.18 17.03 -6.19
N SER A 33 -39.38 18.03 -6.55
CA SER A 33 -39.64 18.90 -7.69
C SER A 33 -38.71 18.52 -8.85
N GLU A 34 -39.35 18.16 -9.96
CA GLU A 34 -38.77 17.85 -11.26
C GLU A 34 -38.37 19.12 -12.06
N SER A 35 -37.76 18.85 -13.23
CA SER A 35 -37.47 19.68 -14.43
C SER A 35 -36.02 20.17 -14.56
N GLY A 36 -35.32 19.96 -15.67
CA GLY A 36 -35.62 19.44 -17.02
C GLY A 36 -34.30 19.41 -17.85
N GLU A 37 -34.16 19.12 -19.15
CA GLU A 37 -35.00 18.62 -20.25
C GLU A 37 -34.10 18.49 -21.51
N SER A 38 -34.61 17.85 -22.58
CA SER A 38 -34.12 17.65 -23.97
C SER A 38 -33.28 16.38 -24.26
N ASP A 39 -33.53 15.55 -25.29
CA ASP A 39 -34.57 15.52 -26.35
C ASP A 39 -34.54 14.17 -27.11
N GLY A 40 -35.70 13.76 -27.68
CA GLY A 40 -35.84 12.90 -28.90
C GLY A 40 -35.91 11.37 -28.72
N VAL A 41 -37.09 10.73 -28.62
CA VAL A 41 -38.03 10.29 -29.69
C VAL A 41 -37.47 9.17 -30.61
N ASP A 42 -37.91 7.92 -30.42
CA ASP A 42 -38.96 7.26 -31.23
C ASP A 42 -39.21 5.81 -30.75
N GLY A 43 -40.48 5.43 -30.65
CA GLY A 43 -40.95 4.03 -30.50
C GLY A 43 -41.01 3.30 -31.84
N PRO A 44 -41.71 2.15 -32.00
CA PRO A 44 -42.79 1.68 -31.13
C PRO A 44 -42.84 0.14 -30.81
N ASP A 45 -43.73 -0.16 -29.86
CA ASP A 45 -44.65 -1.30 -29.69
C ASP A 45 -44.12 -2.74 -29.59
N GLU A 46 -44.29 -3.45 -28.47
CA GLU A 46 -45.52 -4.01 -27.84
C GLU A 46 -45.87 -5.41 -28.39
N GLN A 47 -45.71 -6.46 -27.57
CA GLN A 47 -46.72 -7.52 -27.30
C GLN A 47 -46.13 -8.74 -26.54
N THR A 48 -46.56 -8.87 -25.28
CA THR A 48 -47.48 -9.91 -24.77
C THR A 48 -47.24 -11.41 -25.03
N ALA A 49 -47.30 -12.13 -23.90
CA ALA A 49 -47.93 -13.44 -23.68
C ALA A 49 -47.17 -14.75 -23.95
N THR A 50 -46.93 -15.45 -22.84
CA THR A 50 -47.51 -16.76 -22.47
C THR A 50 -47.13 -18.02 -23.25
N GLU A 51 -46.88 -19.06 -22.44
CA GLU A 51 -47.28 -20.46 -22.61
C GLU A 51 -46.24 -21.53 -23.01
N GLU A 52 -46.16 -22.51 -22.10
CA GLU A 52 -46.08 -23.97 -22.30
C GLU A 52 -44.83 -24.66 -22.89
N THR A 53 -44.17 -25.41 -21.99
CA THR A 53 -44.16 -26.90 -21.90
C THR A 53 -43.58 -27.76 -23.05
N GLU A 54 -42.86 -28.81 -22.60
CA GLU A 54 -42.60 -30.11 -23.24
C GLU A 54 -41.46 -30.18 -24.29
N THR A 55 -40.31 -30.80 -23.95
CA THR A 55 -39.91 -32.23 -23.95
C THR A 55 -39.15 -32.64 -25.22
N THR A 56 -37.97 -33.25 -24.98
CA THR A 56 -37.40 -34.43 -25.69
C THR A 56 -37.06 -34.19 -27.19
N GLU A 57 -35.90 -34.52 -27.76
CA GLU A 57 -35.17 -35.79 -27.75
C GLU A 57 -33.85 -35.62 -28.54
N ALA A 58 -32.90 -36.52 -28.25
CA ALA A 58 -31.82 -37.11 -29.08
C ALA A 58 -31.72 -36.67 -30.58
N GLU A 59 -30.56 -36.66 -31.26
CA GLU A 59 -29.49 -37.65 -31.28
C GLU A 59 -28.41 -37.22 -32.31
N SER A 60 -27.18 -37.70 -32.10
CA SER A 60 -26.23 -38.21 -33.11
C SER A 60 -25.57 -37.29 -34.16
N GLY A 61 -24.26 -37.52 -34.37
CA GLY A 61 -23.60 -37.28 -35.65
C GLY A 61 -22.19 -36.68 -35.63
N ASN A 62 -21.18 -37.47 -35.26
CA ASN A 62 -19.76 -37.20 -35.58
C ASN A 62 -19.42 -37.84 -36.96
N PRO A 63 -18.18 -37.81 -37.50
CA PRO A 63 -17.21 -36.73 -37.80
C PRO A 63 -16.93 -36.64 -39.33
N SER A 64 -16.29 -35.57 -39.82
CA SER A 64 -15.36 -35.71 -40.97
C SER A 64 -14.38 -34.54 -41.09
N ALA A 65 -13.16 -34.92 -41.45
CA ALA A 65 -11.97 -34.13 -41.61
C ALA A 65 -12.01 -33.14 -42.79
N SER A 66 -11.28 -32.05 -42.67
CA SER A 66 -10.33 -31.64 -43.72
C SER A 66 -9.18 -30.84 -43.12
N ALA A 67 -7.98 -31.18 -43.56
CA ALA A 67 -6.72 -30.57 -43.22
C ALA A 67 -6.48 -29.27 -43.98
N ASP A 68 -5.45 -28.55 -43.51
CA ASP A 68 -4.71 -27.48 -44.17
C ASP A 68 -5.43 -26.18 -44.48
N SER A 69 -5.28 -25.24 -43.55
CA SER A 69 -4.82 -23.89 -43.91
C SER A 69 -3.89 -23.39 -42.81
N ALA A 70 -2.62 -23.31 -43.17
CA ALA A 70 -1.57 -22.67 -42.40
C ALA A 70 -1.98 -21.22 -42.09
N VAL A 71 -2.43 -20.98 -40.87
CA VAL A 71 -2.62 -19.62 -40.35
C VAL A 71 -1.28 -19.14 -39.82
N THR A 72 -0.66 -18.28 -40.60
CA THR A 72 0.28 -17.25 -40.17
C THR A 72 -0.20 -16.68 -38.83
N LYS A 73 0.47 -17.03 -37.72
CA LYS A 73 0.30 -16.34 -36.44
C LYS A 73 0.83 -14.91 -36.60
N SER A 74 0.03 -14.03 -37.18
CA SER A 74 0.17 -12.61 -36.94
C SER A 74 -0.11 -12.39 -35.46
N THR A 75 0.87 -11.84 -34.75
CA THR A 75 0.73 -11.29 -33.40
C THR A 75 -0.28 -10.14 -33.45
N GLY A 76 -1.56 -10.49 -33.43
CA GLY A 76 -2.68 -9.57 -33.40
C GLY A 76 -2.95 -9.13 -31.97
N GLY A 77 -2.98 -7.83 -31.75
CA GLY A 77 -3.42 -7.24 -30.48
C GLY A 77 -4.84 -7.71 -30.14
N GLU A 78 -5.08 -7.93 -28.85
CA GLU A 78 -6.40 -8.19 -28.29
C GLU A 78 -7.42 -7.21 -28.88
N THR A 79 -8.37 -7.71 -29.65
CA THR A 79 -9.44 -6.89 -30.20
C THR A 79 -10.31 -6.41 -29.05
N LEU A 80 -10.83 -5.18 -29.16
CA LEU A 80 -11.72 -4.58 -28.16
C LEU A 80 -12.92 -5.50 -27.84
N SER A 81 -13.33 -6.34 -28.79
CA SER A 81 -14.38 -7.36 -28.64
C SER A 81 -14.02 -8.48 -27.67
N ASP A 82 -12.75 -8.94 -27.62
CA ASP A 82 -12.30 -9.95 -26.65
C ASP A 82 -12.26 -9.36 -25.23
N ARG A 83 -11.93 -8.07 -25.12
CA ARG A 83 -11.98 -7.34 -23.83
C ARG A 83 -13.40 -7.10 -23.36
N LEU A 84 -14.33 -6.78 -24.26
CA LEU A 84 -15.75 -6.61 -23.94
C LEU A 84 -16.43 -7.94 -23.61
N ALA A 85 -15.99 -9.06 -24.21
CA ALA A 85 -16.46 -10.41 -23.85
C ALA A 85 -15.93 -10.86 -22.47
N ALA A 86 -14.66 -10.59 -22.17
CA ALA A 86 -14.08 -10.79 -20.83
C ALA A 86 -14.75 -9.90 -19.76
N ASP A 87 -15.26 -8.72 -20.17
CA ASP A 87 -16.03 -7.84 -19.31
C ASP A 87 -17.41 -8.43 -18.95
N ARG A 88 -18.05 -9.11 -19.89
CA ARG A 88 -19.36 -9.75 -19.68
C ARG A 88 -19.28 -11.03 -18.84
N ASP A 89 -18.15 -11.74 -18.90
CA ASP A 89 -17.88 -12.93 -18.09
C ASP A 89 -17.59 -12.60 -16.61
N TRP A 90 -17.04 -11.42 -16.29
CA TRP A 90 -16.90 -11.01 -14.89
C TRP A 90 -18.21 -10.57 -14.26
N GLU A 91 -19.16 -10.02 -15.03
CA GLU A 91 -20.50 -9.69 -14.54
C GLU A 91 -21.27 -10.95 -14.11
N LEU A 92 -21.22 -12.00 -14.92
CA LEU A 92 -21.77 -13.33 -14.57
C LEU A 92 -21.06 -13.95 -13.36
N ALA A 93 -19.74 -13.71 -13.22
CA ALA A 93 -18.95 -14.16 -12.07
C ALA A 93 -19.17 -13.32 -10.79
N LEU A 94 -19.58 -12.06 -10.91
CA LEU A 94 -19.92 -11.18 -9.78
C LEU A 94 -21.33 -11.51 -9.26
N GLY A 95 -22.30 -11.72 -10.15
CA GLY A 95 -23.68 -12.05 -9.78
C GLY A 95 -23.79 -13.30 -8.91
N VAL A 96 -23.18 -14.42 -9.32
CA VAL A 96 -23.29 -15.72 -8.61
C VAL A 96 -22.48 -15.74 -7.30
N ARG A 97 -21.35 -15.03 -7.25
CA ARG A 97 -20.41 -15.08 -6.13
C ARG A 97 -20.77 -14.10 -5.01
N TRP A 98 -21.37 -12.96 -5.34
CA TRP A 98 -21.93 -12.05 -4.34
C TRP A 98 -23.24 -12.59 -3.77
N LEU A 99 -24.10 -13.22 -4.57
CA LEU A 99 -25.34 -13.83 -4.06
C LEU A 99 -25.07 -14.91 -2.99
N GLY A 100 -24.03 -15.74 -3.20
CA GLY A 100 -23.63 -16.73 -2.21
C GLY A 100 -23.06 -16.12 -0.92
N LEU A 101 -22.30 -15.02 -1.02
CA LEU A 101 -21.74 -14.33 0.14
C LEU A 101 -22.79 -13.53 0.92
N VAL A 102 -23.66 -12.82 0.20
CA VAL A 102 -24.79 -12.07 0.75
C VAL A 102 -25.82 -13.03 1.34
N GLY A 103 -26.09 -14.15 0.67
CA GLY A 103 -26.95 -15.21 1.19
C GLY A 103 -26.39 -15.85 2.46
N ALA A 104 -25.07 -16.12 2.52
CA ALA A 104 -24.42 -16.63 3.73
C ALA A 104 -24.45 -15.60 4.87
N LEU A 105 -24.20 -14.32 4.58
CA LEU A 105 -24.27 -13.23 5.56
C LEU A 105 -25.71 -13.04 6.07
N ALA A 106 -26.69 -13.04 5.17
CA ALA A 106 -28.11 -12.94 5.52
C ALA A 106 -28.58 -14.15 6.36
N LEU A 107 -28.09 -15.36 6.06
CA LEU A 107 -28.37 -16.54 6.87
C LEU A 107 -27.76 -16.43 8.27
N VAL A 108 -26.50 -16.00 8.39
CA VAL A 108 -25.83 -15.79 9.69
C VAL A 108 -26.57 -14.73 10.50
N VAL A 109 -26.89 -13.59 9.89
CA VAL A 109 -27.65 -12.51 10.51
C VAL A 109 -29.04 -13.00 10.92
N GLY A 110 -29.75 -13.71 10.05
CA GLY A 110 -31.07 -14.28 10.33
C GLY A 110 -31.06 -15.27 11.50
N VAL A 111 -30.03 -16.13 11.59
CA VAL A 111 -29.86 -17.05 12.73
C VAL A 111 -29.56 -16.29 14.02
N VAL A 112 -28.72 -15.26 13.99
CA VAL A 112 -28.42 -14.41 15.15
C VAL A 112 -29.68 -13.67 15.64
N PHE A 113 -30.46 -13.09 14.73
CA PHE A 113 -31.72 -12.42 15.06
C PHE A 113 -32.79 -13.39 15.54
N PHE A 114 -32.89 -14.59 14.96
CA PHE A 114 -33.80 -15.64 15.43
C PHE A 114 -33.43 -16.13 16.84
N VAL A 115 -32.14 -16.31 17.13
CA VAL A 115 -31.66 -16.67 18.47
C VAL A 115 -31.96 -15.54 19.45
N ARG A 116 -31.74 -14.27 19.07
CA ARG A 116 -32.08 -13.10 19.89
C ARG A 116 -33.59 -13.03 20.17
N LEU A 117 -34.42 -13.24 19.15
CA LEU A 117 -35.88 -13.27 19.27
C LEU A 117 -36.34 -14.40 20.20
N ALA A 118 -35.76 -15.60 20.06
CA ALA A 118 -36.06 -16.73 20.95
C ALA A 118 -35.60 -16.51 22.41
N ILE A 119 -34.57 -15.67 22.62
CA ILE A 119 -34.13 -15.22 23.95
C ILE A 119 -35.13 -14.21 24.53
N GLU A 120 -35.57 -13.24 23.73
CA GLU A 120 -36.48 -12.16 24.14
C GLU A 120 -37.90 -12.68 24.46
N ILE A 121 -38.37 -13.71 23.75
CA ILE A 121 -39.70 -14.34 24.01
C ILE A 121 -39.61 -15.42 25.12
N GLY A 122 -38.43 -15.72 25.66
CA GLY A 122 -38.24 -16.76 26.69
C GLY A 122 -38.42 -18.20 26.20
N LEU A 123 -38.40 -18.42 24.88
CA LEU A 123 -38.67 -19.71 24.24
C LEU A 123 -37.54 -20.74 24.48
N LEU A 124 -36.29 -20.26 24.61
CA LEU A 124 -35.11 -21.10 24.81
C LEU A 124 -34.35 -20.69 26.08
N GLY A 125 -34.40 -21.58 27.08
CA GLY A 125 -33.54 -21.49 28.27
C GLY A 125 -32.05 -21.66 27.93
N PRO A 126 -31.13 -21.43 28.89
CA PRO A 126 -29.69 -21.49 28.67
C PRO A 126 -29.22 -22.77 27.97
N GLY A 127 -29.81 -23.91 28.31
CA GLY A 127 -29.49 -25.19 27.67
C GLY A 127 -29.97 -25.35 26.23
N GLY A 128 -31.15 -24.81 25.89
CA GLY A 128 -31.63 -24.78 24.51
C GLY A 128 -30.72 -23.98 23.59
N ARG A 129 -30.12 -22.89 24.10
CA ARG A 129 -29.18 -22.04 23.35
C ARG A 129 -27.88 -22.77 23.03
N VAL A 130 -27.31 -23.48 24.01
CA VAL A 130 -26.08 -24.27 23.85
C VAL A 130 -26.31 -25.44 22.91
N ALA A 131 -27.42 -26.18 23.07
CA ALA A 131 -27.77 -27.31 22.22
C ALA A 131 -28.00 -26.88 20.76
N LEU A 132 -28.72 -25.79 20.54
CA LEU A 132 -28.98 -25.27 19.20
C LEU A 132 -27.69 -24.80 18.51
N GLY A 133 -26.86 -24.04 19.23
CA GLY A 133 -25.59 -23.55 18.69
C GLY A 133 -24.59 -24.68 18.39
N THR A 134 -24.49 -25.69 19.26
CA THR A 134 -23.65 -26.86 19.00
C THR A 134 -24.14 -27.69 17.83
N LEU A 135 -25.44 -28.00 17.75
CA LEU A 135 -26.01 -28.76 16.63
C LEU A 135 -25.85 -28.02 15.30
N THR A 136 -26.08 -26.70 15.30
CA THR A 136 -25.89 -25.84 14.11
C THR A 136 -24.43 -25.82 13.68
N GLY A 137 -23.50 -25.65 14.64
CA GLY A 137 -22.07 -25.64 14.37
C GLY A 137 -21.56 -26.98 13.83
N VAL A 138 -21.98 -28.11 14.42
CA VAL A 138 -21.64 -29.46 13.95
C VAL A 138 -22.24 -29.74 12.57
N GLY A 139 -23.50 -29.31 12.34
CA GLY A 139 -24.16 -29.44 11.04
C GLY A 139 -23.43 -28.67 9.94
N LEU A 140 -23.02 -27.42 10.22
CA LEU A 140 -22.27 -26.59 9.27
C LEU A 140 -20.84 -27.11 9.04
N LEU A 141 -20.21 -27.69 10.08
CA LEU A 141 -18.93 -28.39 9.98
C LEU A 141 -19.02 -29.62 9.06
N ALA A 142 -19.99 -30.49 9.30
CA ALA A 142 -20.20 -31.70 8.52
C ALA A 142 -20.62 -31.39 7.07
N GLY A 143 -21.57 -30.48 6.89
CA GLY A 143 -22.05 -30.02 5.59
C GLY A 143 -20.96 -29.31 4.78
N GLY A 144 -20.21 -28.39 5.41
CA GLY A 144 -19.07 -27.71 4.79
C GLY A 144 -17.99 -28.70 4.35
N ARG A 145 -17.69 -29.73 5.16
CA ARG A 145 -16.77 -30.80 4.76
C ARG A 145 -17.26 -31.64 3.62
N PHE A 146 -18.53 -32.04 3.65
CA PHE A 146 -19.13 -32.84 2.60
C PHE A 146 -19.10 -32.08 1.27
N ALA A 147 -19.44 -30.79 1.28
CA ALA A 147 -19.35 -29.92 0.11
C ALA A 147 -17.90 -29.75 -0.39
N ALA A 148 -16.93 -29.58 0.53
CA ALA A 148 -15.52 -29.45 0.18
C ALA A 148 -14.90 -30.72 -0.43
N THR A 149 -15.38 -31.90 -0.02
CA THR A 149 -14.79 -33.20 -0.41
C THR A 149 -15.52 -33.90 -1.54
N ARG A 150 -16.86 -33.81 -1.60
CA ARG A 150 -17.67 -34.53 -2.60
C ARG A 150 -18.22 -33.67 -3.72
N GLN A 151 -18.41 -32.37 -3.52
CA GLN A 151 -19.01 -31.48 -4.52
C GLN A 151 -18.01 -30.50 -5.17
N GLY A 152 -16.72 -30.61 -4.86
CA GLY A 152 -15.67 -29.80 -5.51
C GLY A 152 -15.56 -28.34 -5.02
N TYR A 153 -16.48 -27.86 -4.16
CA TYR A 153 -16.47 -26.50 -3.59
C TYR A 153 -15.44 -26.33 -2.46
N ARG A 154 -14.16 -26.62 -2.74
CA ARG A 154 -13.09 -26.70 -1.73
C ARG A 154 -12.92 -25.45 -0.88
N ARG A 155 -13.00 -24.26 -1.48
CA ARG A 155 -12.77 -22.99 -0.76
C ARG A 155 -13.94 -22.64 0.15
N TRP A 156 -15.16 -22.73 -0.36
CA TRP A 156 -16.39 -22.40 0.36
C TRP A 156 -16.74 -23.43 1.43
N GLY A 157 -16.60 -24.72 1.11
CA GLY A 157 -16.82 -25.79 2.09
C GLY A 157 -15.84 -25.73 3.27
N ARG A 158 -14.59 -25.28 3.05
CA ARG A 158 -13.62 -25.04 4.13
C ARG A 158 -13.99 -23.85 5.02
N ILE A 159 -14.46 -22.74 4.42
CA ILE A 159 -14.90 -21.57 5.17
C ILE A 159 -16.12 -21.95 6.03
N ALA A 160 -17.14 -22.57 5.43
CA ALA A 160 -18.31 -23.06 6.15
C ALA A 160 -17.94 -24.06 7.26
N ALA A 161 -17.01 -24.98 6.98
CA ALA A 161 -16.53 -25.92 7.98
C ALA A 161 -15.84 -25.24 9.16
N GLY A 162 -14.99 -24.24 8.90
CA GLY A 162 -14.33 -23.43 9.93
C GLY A 162 -15.33 -22.61 10.76
N THR A 163 -16.30 -21.99 10.11
CA THR A 163 -17.39 -21.24 10.78
C THR A 163 -18.22 -22.16 11.66
N GLY A 164 -18.58 -23.37 11.19
CA GLY A 164 -19.32 -24.35 11.98
C GLY A 164 -18.58 -24.79 13.24
N LEU A 165 -17.27 -25.04 13.10
CA LEU A 165 -16.41 -25.37 14.24
C LEU A 165 -16.37 -24.24 15.29
N ALA A 166 -16.24 -22.98 14.86
CA ALA A 166 -16.23 -21.83 15.76
C ALA A 166 -17.56 -21.68 16.50
N ILE A 167 -18.70 -21.79 15.80
CA ILE A 167 -20.04 -21.72 16.41
C ILE A 167 -20.20 -22.83 17.47
N ALA A 168 -19.79 -24.05 17.16
CA ALA A 168 -19.86 -25.17 18.11
C ALA A 168 -18.98 -24.91 19.33
N TYR A 169 -17.73 -24.43 19.14
CA TYR A 169 -16.82 -24.10 20.23
C TYR A 169 -17.41 -23.02 21.16
N PHE A 170 -17.85 -21.88 20.62
CA PHE A 170 -18.43 -20.80 21.43
C PHE A 170 -19.71 -21.23 22.17
N SER A 171 -20.51 -22.11 21.56
CA SER A 171 -21.71 -22.65 22.19
C SER A 171 -21.38 -23.55 23.38
N VAL A 172 -20.41 -24.45 23.25
CA VAL A 172 -19.94 -25.27 24.39
C VAL A 172 -19.20 -24.40 25.42
N TYR A 173 -18.44 -23.40 24.98
CA TYR A 173 -17.73 -22.49 25.88
C TYR A 173 -18.69 -21.65 26.72
N ALA A 174 -19.82 -21.19 26.16
CA ALA A 174 -20.86 -20.52 26.92
C ALA A 174 -21.41 -21.43 28.04
N ALA A 175 -21.53 -22.73 27.77
CA ALA A 175 -21.89 -23.73 28.76
C ALA A 175 -20.78 -23.99 29.79
N TYR A 176 -19.53 -23.61 29.56
CA TYR A 176 -18.43 -23.73 30.53
C TYR A 176 -18.26 -22.43 31.34
N GLY A 177 -18.19 -21.29 30.66
CA GLY A 177 -17.84 -19.98 31.20
C GLY A 177 -18.94 -19.32 32.04
N PHE A 178 -20.20 -19.71 31.87
CA PHE A 178 -21.32 -19.19 32.66
C PHE A 178 -21.90 -20.26 33.58
N GLU A 179 -21.80 -20.06 34.89
CA GLU A 179 -22.33 -20.98 35.91
C GLU A 179 -23.86 -21.18 35.76
N SER A 180 -24.59 -20.10 35.43
CA SER A 180 -26.03 -20.15 35.15
C SER A 180 -26.40 -21.02 33.94
N TYR A 181 -25.49 -21.18 32.97
CA TYR A 181 -25.69 -22.08 31.84
C TYR A 181 -25.36 -23.53 32.23
N ARG A 182 -24.32 -23.77 33.04
CA ARG A 182 -23.99 -25.10 33.57
C ARG A 182 -25.12 -25.70 34.39
N ASP A 183 -25.62 -24.92 35.33
CA ASP A 183 -26.66 -25.36 36.27
C ASP A 183 -27.98 -25.64 35.56
N ALA A 184 -28.33 -24.82 34.55
CA ALA A 184 -29.53 -25.00 33.75
C ALA A 184 -29.47 -26.22 32.79
N ILE A 185 -28.28 -26.64 32.38
CA ILE A 185 -28.07 -27.79 31.48
C ILE A 185 -27.91 -29.09 32.29
N GLY A 186 -27.50 -29.01 33.56
CA GLY A 186 -27.16 -30.18 34.37
C GLY A 186 -25.87 -30.87 33.90
N THR A 187 -25.05 -30.19 33.10
CA THR A 187 -23.76 -30.74 32.65
C THR A 187 -22.68 -30.50 33.71
N PRO A 188 -22.05 -31.56 34.24
CA PRO A 188 -20.94 -31.40 35.17
C PRO A 188 -19.74 -30.76 34.46
N LEU A 189 -18.90 -30.03 35.21
CA LEU A 189 -17.77 -29.25 34.68
C LEU A 189 -16.84 -30.06 33.77
N TRP A 190 -16.57 -31.32 34.13
CA TRP A 190 -15.73 -32.21 33.36
C TRP A 190 -16.32 -32.58 31.98
N ALA A 191 -17.64 -32.61 31.84
CA ALA A 191 -18.30 -32.92 30.56
C ALA A 191 -18.21 -31.75 29.57
N ALA A 192 -18.32 -30.51 30.05
CA ALA A 192 -18.09 -29.31 29.24
C ALA A 192 -16.62 -29.23 28.78
N LEU A 193 -15.68 -29.50 29.69
CA LEU A 193 -14.25 -29.58 29.37
C LEU A 193 -13.93 -30.70 28.37
N ALA A 194 -14.50 -31.89 28.54
CA ALA A 194 -14.34 -32.99 27.59
C ALA A 194 -14.87 -32.64 26.19
N SER A 195 -16.00 -31.94 26.12
CA SER A 195 -16.62 -31.49 24.86
C SER A 195 -15.77 -30.44 24.15
N LEU A 196 -15.23 -29.46 24.88
CA LEU A 196 -14.28 -28.48 24.33
C LEU A 196 -13.00 -29.16 23.85
N THR A 197 -12.46 -30.10 24.62
CA THR A 197 -11.25 -30.85 24.26
C THR A 197 -11.47 -31.68 22.99
N ALA A 198 -12.63 -32.33 22.85
CA ALA A 198 -12.99 -33.07 21.65
C ALA A 198 -13.11 -32.14 20.42
N LEU A 199 -13.70 -30.95 20.57
CA LEU A 199 -13.80 -29.93 19.52
C LEU A 199 -12.42 -29.46 19.04
N VAL A 200 -11.50 -29.20 19.97
CA VAL A 200 -10.11 -28.83 19.66
C VAL A 200 -9.36 -29.99 19.00
N ALA A 201 -9.55 -31.23 19.47
CA ALA A 201 -8.95 -32.41 18.85
C ALA A 201 -9.44 -32.61 17.42
N VAL A 202 -10.74 -32.44 17.16
CA VAL A 202 -11.31 -32.48 15.81
C VAL A 202 -10.68 -31.38 14.94
N ALA A 203 -10.56 -30.15 15.44
CA ALA A 203 -9.89 -29.05 14.73
C ALA A 203 -8.43 -29.39 14.35
N ALA A 204 -7.69 -29.98 15.29
CA ALA A 204 -6.30 -30.37 15.09
C ALA A 204 -6.17 -31.50 14.05
N ILE A 205 -6.95 -32.57 14.16
CA ILE A 205 -6.95 -33.71 13.22
C ILE A 205 -7.29 -33.23 11.80
N VAL A 206 -8.27 -32.35 11.70
CA VAL A 206 -8.71 -31.69 10.48
C VAL A 206 -7.57 -30.90 9.83
N SER A 207 -6.90 -30.07 10.62
CA SER A 207 -5.87 -29.18 10.12
C SER A 207 -4.59 -29.93 9.73
N VAL A 208 -4.27 -31.03 10.43
CA VAL A 208 -3.21 -31.99 10.05
C VAL A 208 -3.54 -32.68 8.72
N ARG A 209 -4.78 -33.16 8.54
CA ARG A 209 -5.20 -33.87 7.32
C ARG A 209 -5.26 -32.95 6.09
N ASP A 210 -5.61 -31.68 6.29
CA ASP A 210 -5.67 -30.67 5.23
C ASP A 210 -4.29 -30.05 4.89
N ARG A 211 -3.20 -30.51 5.52
CA ARG A 211 -1.82 -29.96 5.40
C ARG A 211 -1.80 -28.42 5.51
N ALA A 212 -2.65 -27.89 6.38
CA ALA A 212 -2.87 -26.45 6.46
C ALA A 212 -1.91 -25.82 7.49
N PRO A 213 -1.30 -24.65 7.18
CA PRO A 213 -0.36 -23.95 8.07
C PRO A 213 -0.98 -23.49 9.40
N PHE A 214 -2.29 -23.69 9.61
CA PHE A 214 -3.02 -23.21 10.78
C PHE A 214 -2.61 -23.90 12.09
N VAL A 215 -2.38 -25.23 12.15
CA VAL A 215 -1.95 -25.88 13.43
C VAL A 215 -0.62 -25.32 13.91
N VAL A 216 0.34 -25.21 12.99
CA VAL A 216 1.66 -24.69 13.33
C VAL A 216 1.53 -23.20 13.70
N GLY A 217 0.77 -22.43 12.93
CA GLY A 217 0.48 -21.03 13.26
C GLY A 217 -0.14 -20.85 14.65
N GLU A 218 -1.10 -21.68 15.04
CA GLU A 218 -1.75 -21.65 16.35
C GLU A 218 -0.77 -22.04 17.47
N ALA A 219 0.02 -23.10 17.29
CA ALA A 219 1.00 -23.54 18.28
C ALA A 219 2.06 -22.46 18.56
N PHE A 220 2.58 -21.82 17.50
CA PHE A 220 3.53 -20.72 17.67
C PHE A 220 2.87 -19.44 18.20
N LEU A 221 1.65 -19.12 17.75
CA LEU A 221 0.89 -17.98 18.29
C LEU A 221 0.69 -18.15 19.80
N LEU A 222 0.30 -19.34 20.26
CA LEU A 222 0.19 -19.65 21.68
C LEU A 222 1.53 -19.48 22.38
N GLY A 223 2.63 -19.95 21.78
CA GLY A 223 3.98 -19.72 22.30
C GLY A 223 4.32 -18.23 22.46
N TYR A 224 4.03 -17.40 21.46
CA TYR A 224 4.25 -15.94 21.56
C TYR A 224 3.37 -15.29 22.62
N VAL A 225 2.09 -15.69 22.74
CA VAL A 225 1.19 -15.22 23.81
C VAL A 225 1.72 -15.64 25.18
N THR A 226 2.19 -16.88 25.33
CA THR A 226 2.84 -17.32 26.57
C THR A 226 4.06 -16.47 26.90
N ALA A 227 4.90 -16.14 25.92
CA ALA A 227 6.05 -15.27 26.11
C ALA A 227 5.65 -13.89 26.69
N THR A 228 4.56 -13.30 26.16
CA THR A 228 4.06 -12.00 26.68
C THR A 228 3.56 -12.10 28.10
N LEU A 229 2.87 -13.19 28.46
CA LEU A 229 2.31 -13.41 29.80
C LEU A 229 3.39 -13.74 30.84
N SER A 230 4.53 -14.28 30.42
CA SER A 230 5.65 -14.63 31.30
C SER A 230 6.68 -13.51 31.46
N THR A 231 6.38 -12.27 31.04
CA THR A 231 7.33 -11.15 31.10
C THR A 231 7.42 -10.63 32.55
N ASP A 232 8.45 -11.04 33.27
CA ASP A 232 8.74 -10.59 34.64
C ASP A 232 10.26 -10.49 34.88
N ALA A 233 10.66 -9.94 36.04
CA ALA A 233 12.07 -9.75 36.36
C ALA A 233 12.87 -11.08 36.44
N ALA A 234 12.22 -12.22 36.67
CA ALA A 234 12.88 -13.52 36.71
C ALA A 234 13.14 -14.09 35.30
N THR A 235 12.39 -13.63 34.30
CA THR A 235 12.51 -14.08 32.90
C THR A 235 13.25 -13.11 31.99
N VAL A 236 13.90 -12.06 32.51
CA VAL A 236 14.61 -11.01 31.72
C VAL A 236 15.53 -11.60 30.63
N VAL A 237 16.30 -12.65 30.95
CA VAL A 237 17.17 -13.31 29.95
C VAL A 237 16.44 -14.39 29.16
N LEU A 238 15.44 -15.03 29.78
CA LEU A 238 14.73 -16.17 29.22
C LEU A 238 13.76 -15.76 28.10
N THR A 239 13.10 -14.61 28.23
CA THR A 239 12.08 -14.14 27.28
C THR A 239 12.66 -13.90 25.88
N PRO A 240 13.76 -13.14 25.68
CA PRO A 240 14.38 -13.01 24.37
C PRO A 240 14.85 -14.35 23.78
N ALA A 241 15.48 -15.19 24.60
CA ALA A 241 15.96 -16.51 24.17
C ALA A 241 14.80 -17.42 23.70
N TYR A 242 13.70 -17.43 24.45
CA TYR A 242 12.50 -18.20 24.13
C TYR A 242 11.84 -17.73 22.83
N VAL A 243 11.68 -16.41 22.66
CA VAL A 243 11.06 -15.81 21.47
C VAL A 243 11.93 -16.01 20.21
N LEU A 244 13.25 -15.95 20.34
CA LEU A 244 14.19 -16.29 19.26
C LEU A 244 14.13 -17.78 18.90
N LEU A 245 13.97 -18.66 19.90
CA LEU A 245 13.78 -20.08 19.68
C LEU A 245 12.46 -20.37 18.93
N LEU A 246 11.37 -19.66 19.27
CA LEU A 246 10.12 -19.73 18.52
C LEU A 246 10.29 -19.27 17.07
N GLY A 247 10.93 -18.11 16.85
CA GLY A 247 11.23 -17.64 15.50
C GLY A 247 12.10 -18.62 14.71
N GLY A 248 13.11 -19.20 15.36
CA GLY A 248 13.99 -20.24 14.82
C GLY A 248 13.23 -21.51 14.44
N GLY A 249 12.27 -21.92 15.25
CA GLY A 249 11.39 -23.04 14.94
C GLY A 249 10.59 -22.80 13.65
N ILE A 250 10.01 -21.60 13.48
CA ILE A 250 9.26 -21.26 12.25
C ILE A 250 10.18 -21.20 11.03
N VAL A 251 11.38 -20.61 11.17
CA VAL A 251 12.38 -20.56 10.09
C VAL A 251 12.88 -21.97 9.73
N ALA A 252 13.09 -22.84 10.70
CA ALA A 252 13.47 -24.24 10.48
C ALA A 252 12.37 -25.01 9.74
N ILE A 253 11.09 -24.84 10.13
CA ILE A 253 9.95 -25.42 9.40
C ILE A 253 9.89 -24.87 7.97
N ALA A 254 10.24 -23.60 7.77
CA ALA A 254 10.26 -22.97 6.45
C ALA A 254 11.25 -23.64 5.47
N THR A 255 12.29 -24.34 5.96
CA THR A 255 13.24 -25.09 5.12
C THR A 255 12.60 -26.31 4.45
N VAL A 256 11.57 -26.89 5.08
CA VAL A 256 10.84 -28.06 4.55
C VAL A 256 9.56 -27.61 3.85
N ARG A 257 8.89 -26.59 4.39
CA ARG A 257 7.63 -26.06 3.86
C ARG A 257 7.67 -24.53 3.86
N PRO A 258 7.75 -23.85 2.69
CA PRO A 258 7.98 -22.41 2.61
C PRO A 258 6.73 -21.59 2.94
N TRP A 259 6.26 -21.68 4.18
CA TRP A 259 5.11 -20.98 4.70
C TRP A 259 5.46 -19.53 5.04
N GLY A 260 5.78 -18.73 4.02
CA GLY A 260 6.25 -17.36 4.25
C GLY A 260 5.28 -16.44 5.00
N ARG A 261 3.98 -16.77 5.07
CA ARG A 261 3.03 -16.05 5.96
C ARG A 261 3.40 -16.20 7.43
N LEU A 262 3.80 -17.41 7.84
CA LEU A 262 4.18 -17.67 9.22
C LEU A 262 5.50 -17.00 9.57
N VAL A 263 6.49 -17.02 8.66
CA VAL A 263 7.76 -16.29 8.86
C VAL A 263 7.51 -14.78 8.99
N SER A 264 6.64 -14.21 8.15
CA SER A 264 6.28 -12.80 8.26
C SER A 264 5.61 -12.50 9.61
N ALA A 265 4.59 -13.27 9.99
CA ALA A 265 3.87 -13.10 11.25
C ALA A 265 4.80 -13.26 12.47
N SER A 266 5.70 -14.24 12.42
CA SER A 266 6.74 -14.49 13.41
C SER A 266 7.71 -13.33 13.56
N THR A 267 8.05 -12.63 12.47
CA THR A 267 8.90 -11.43 12.52
C THR A 267 8.25 -10.36 13.39
N PHE A 268 6.99 -10.01 13.11
CA PHE A 268 6.24 -9.02 13.88
C PHE A 268 5.98 -9.47 15.32
N ALA A 269 5.64 -10.74 15.53
CA ALA A 269 5.42 -11.28 16.87
C ALA A 269 6.70 -11.24 17.70
N THR A 270 7.84 -11.68 17.15
CA THR A 270 9.13 -11.63 17.84
C THR A 270 9.51 -10.22 18.27
N TYR A 271 9.50 -9.24 17.35
CA TYR A 271 9.81 -7.87 17.73
C TYR A 271 8.75 -7.25 18.65
N GLY A 272 7.47 -7.61 18.51
CA GLY A 272 6.42 -7.17 19.43
C GLY A 272 6.67 -7.62 20.87
N VAL A 273 7.01 -8.90 21.09
CA VAL A 273 7.35 -9.39 22.43
C VAL A 273 8.66 -8.78 22.93
N LEU A 274 9.68 -8.63 22.07
CA LEU A 274 10.93 -7.98 22.47
C LEU A 274 10.71 -6.50 22.84
N LEU A 275 9.79 -5.78 22.19
CA LEU A 275 9.47 -4.39 22.54
C LEU A 275 8.77 -4.30 23.89
N LEU A 276 7.81 -5.18 24.15
CA LEU A 276 7.19 -5.29 25.48
C LEU A 276 8.25 -5.60 26.54
N TRP A 277 9.16 -6.52 26.25
CA TRP A 277 10.28 -6.85 27.13
C TRP A 277 11.19 -5.65 27.44
N VAL A 278 11.48 -4.79 26.44
CA VAL A 278 12.24 -3.55 26.66
C VAL A 278 11.46 -2.56 27.55
N VAL A 279 10.17 -2.37 27.26
CA VAL A 279 9.31 -1.39 27.97
C VAL A 279 9.02 -1.81 29.41
N ASP A 280 8.77 -3.10 29.65
CA ASP A 280 8.30 -3.58 30.95
C ASP A 280 9.45 -3.88 31.92
N LEU A 281 10.63 -4.27 31.42
CA LEU A 281 11.73 -4.77 32.24
C LEU A 281 13.01 -3.93 32.20
N GLU A 282 13.10 -2.93 31.31
CA GLU A 282 14.27 -2.04 31.15
C GLU A 282 15.61 -2.81 31.17
N PRO A 283 15.80 -3.80 30.29
CA PRO A 283 16.97 -4.68 30.31
C PRO A 283 18.25 -3.91 29.95
N PRO A 284 19.45 -4.42 30.31
CA PRO A 284 20.70 -3.76 29.97
C PRO A 284 20.84 -3.54 28.45
N ALA A 285 21.39 -2.39 28.06
CA ALA A 285 21.64 -2.01 26.67
C ALA A 285 22.29 -3.11 25.80
N THR A 286 23.25 -3.85 26.37
CA THR A 286 23.91 -4.99 25.70
C THR A 286 22.95 -6.12 25.38
N ALA A 287 21.99 -6.42 26.26
CA ALA A 287 20.97 -7.43 26.03
C ALA A 287 19.99 -7.00 24.94
N ILE A 288 19.59 -5.72 24.92
CA ILE A 288 18.76 -5.13 23.86
C ILE A 288 19.45 -5.28 22.50
N GLY A 289 20.73 -4.87 22.42
CA GLY A 289 21.51 -4.96 21.20
C GLY A 289 21.68 -6.40 20.71
N VAL A 290 22.02 -7.33 21.61
CA VAL A 290 22.17 -8.77 21.26
C VAL A 290 20.85 -9.36 20.78
N ALA A 291 19.74 -9.09 21.47
CA ALA A 291 18.42 -9.57 21.07
C ALA A 291 18.00 -9.02 19.69
N GLY A 292 18.23 -7.72 19.46
CA GLY A 292 17.95 -7.06 18.18
C GLY A 292 18.77 -7.64 17.03
N VAL A 293 20.09 -7.81 17.21
CA VAL A 293 20.98 -8.41 16.19
C VAL A 293 20.62 -9.87 15.92
N ALA A 294 20.32 -10.64 16.97
CA ALA A 294 19.94 -12.05 16.82
C ALA A 294 18.61 -12.19 16.07
N ALA A 295 17.59 -11.38 16.40
CA ALA A 295 16.32 -11.36 15.69
C ALA A 295 16.50 -10.93 14.23
N PHE A 296 17.32 -9.91 13.99
CA PHE A 296 17.62 -9.42 12.65
C PHE A 296 18.26 -10.50 11.79
N ALA A 297 19.34 -11.13 12.27
CA ALA A 297 20.01 -12.22 11.58
C ALA A 297 19.08 -13.41 11.33
N LEU A 298 18.27 -13.78 12.32
CA LEU A 298 17.31 -14.87 12.22
C LEU A 298 16.31 -14.68 11.06
N PHE A 299 15.73 -13.49 10.94
CA PHE A 299 14.75 -13.22 9.89
C PHE A 299 15.39 -12.89 8.52
N LEU A 300 16.66 -12.48 8.47
CA LEU A 300 17.44 -12.50 7.23
C LEU A 300 17.64 -13.93 6.71
N VAL A 301 17.99 -14.87 7.59
CA VAL A 301 18.09 -16.30 7.26
C VAL A 301 16.72 -16.84 6.81
N GLY A 302 15.64 -16.48 7.51
CA GLY A 302 14.28 -16.81 7.09
C GLY A 302 13.93 -16.33 5.69
N GLY A 303 14.29 -15.08 5.36
CA GLY A 303 14.13 -14.52 4.02
C GLY A 303 14.93 -15.26 2.95
N TYR A 304 16.19 -15.61 3.26
CA TYR A 304 17.04 -16.41 2.38
C TYR A 304 16.44 -17.80 2.09
N VAL A 305 15.96 -18.49 3.13
CA VAL A 305 15.33 -19.81 3.00
C VAL A 305 14.09 -19.75 2.10
N LEU A 306 13.23 -18.75 2.28
CA LEU A 306 12.03 -18.60 1.45
C LEU A 306 12.35 -18.27 -0.02
N ARG A 307 13.44 -17.53 -0.29
CA ARG A 307 13.88 -17.24 -1.67
C ARG A 307 14.50 -18.43 -2.37
N ARG A 308 15.05 -19.40 -1.63
CA ARG A 308 15.55 -20.66 -2.21
C ARG A 308 14.44 -21.51 -2.82
N SER A 309 13.23 -21.46 -2.26
CA SER A 309 12.07 -22.18 -2.81
C SER A 309 11.44 -21.53 -4.05
N ASP A 310 11.91 -20.35 -4.46
CA ASP A 310 11.32 -19.49 -5.49
C ASP A 310 12.10 -19.55 -6.83
N VAL A 311 12.95 -20.57 -7.03
CA VAL A 311 13.88 -20.67 -8.17
C VAL A 311 13.22 -21.19 -9.47
N ASP A 312 11.99 -21.71 -9.42
CA ASP A 312 11.27 -22.16 -10.65
C ASP A 312 10.74 -20.96 -11.48
N PRO A 313 11.35 -20.63 -12.64
CA PRO A 313 11.06 -19.40 -13.37
C PRO A 313 9.80 -19.49 -14.26
N GLU A 314 9.32 -20.70 -14.57
CA GLU A 314 8.26 -20.93 -15.57
C GLU A 314 6.83 -20.67 -15.06
N LEU A 315 6.65 -20.43 -13.76
CA LEU A 315 5.33 -20.29 -13.12
C LEU A 315 5.06 -18.84 -12.67
N GLU A 316 5.10 -17.90 -13.60
CA GLU A 316 4.83 -16.48 -13.32
C GLU A 316 3.31 -16.19 -13.18
N SER A 317 2.68 -16.81 -12.19
CA SER A 317 1.28 -16.55 -11.82
C SER A 317 1.14 -15.39 -10.83
N THR A 318 -0.04 -14.78 -10.71
CA THR A 318 -0.38 -13.71 -9.73
C THR A 318 0.00 -14.05 -8.28
N HIS A 319 0.01 -15.34 -7.92
CA HIS A 319 0.44 -15.81 -6.59
C HIS A 319 1.92 -15.51 -6.31
N SER A 320 2.76 -15.41 -7.36
CA SER A 320 4.18 -15.06 -7.24
C SER A 320 4.39 -13.58 -6.87
N ARG A 321 3.54 -12.65 -7.33
CA ARG A 321 3.68 -11.21 -7.01
C ARG A 321 3.40 -10.91 -5.54
N ILE A 322 2.32 -11.48 -5.00
CA ILE A 322 1.95 -11.32 -3.59
C ILE A 322 3.03 -11.93 -2.69
N HIS A 323 3.59 -13.08 -3.08
CA HIS A 323 4.70 -13.69 -2.36
C HIS A 323 5.92 -12.75 -2.32
N ARG A 324 6.31 -12.18 -3.46
CA ARG A 324 7.43 -11.21 -3.55
C ARG A 324 7.21 -9.98 -2.70
N ALA A 325 6.03 -9.35 -2.81
CA ALA A 325 5.69 -8.18 -2.02
C ALA A 325 5.77 -8.49 -0.52
N ARG A 326 5.31 -9.67 -0.09
CA ARG A 326 5.44 -10.10 1.30
C ARG A 326 6.89 -10.24 1.74
N LEU A 327 7.75 -10.89 0.95
CA LEU A 327 9.19 -11.01 1.29
C LEU A 327 9.87 -9.63 1.40
N ALA A 328 9.52 -8.71 0.50
CA ALA A 328 10.02 -7.34 0.55
C ALA A 328 9.58 -6.64 1.84
N VAL A 329 8.29 -6.74 2.19
CA VAL A 329 7.75 -6.19 3.44
C VAL A 329 8.44 -6.80 4.66
N THR A 330 8.65 -8.12 4.70
CA THR A 330 9.36 -8.77 5.82
C THR A 330 10.79 -8.26 5.95
N THR A 331 11.51 -8.09 4.83
CA THR A 331 12.90 -7.62 4.84
C THR A 331 12.98 -6.18 5.37
N VAL A 332 12.12 -5.29 4.87
CA VAL A 332 12.07 -3.88 5.29
C VAL A 332 11.61 -3.75 6.74
N ALA A 333 10.57 -4.50 7.15
CA ALA A 333 10.08 -4.49 8.53
C ALA A 333 11.15 -5.01 9.51
N ASN A 334 11.82 -6.12 9.18
CA ASN A 334 12.91 -6.66 9.98
C ASN A 334 14.04 -5.64 10.16
N ALA A 335 14.44 -4.95 9.08
CA ALA A 335 15.44 -3.89 9.14
C ALA A 335 14.98 -2.67 9.98
N GLY A 336 13.72 -2.29 9.88
CA GLY A 336 13.13 -1.21 10.68
C GLY A 336 13.18 -1.51 12.17
N PHE A 337 12.73 -2.70 12.58
CA PHE A 337 12.80 -3.10 13.98
C PHE A 337 14.25 -3.30 14.46
N ALA A 338 15.13 -3.89 13.65
CA ALA A 338 16.53 -4.03 14.00
C ALA A 338 17.21 -2.68 14.23
N THR A 339 16.90 -1.70 13.37
CA THR A 339 17.37 -0.31 13.53
C THR A 339 16.89 0.25 14.85
N LEU A 340 15.59 0.15 15.14
CA LEU A 340 15.01 0.62 16.40
C LEU A 340 15.73 0.02 17.62
N PHE A 341 15.92 -1.29 17.66
CA PHE A 341 16.61 -1.97 18.77
C PHE A 341 18.07 -1.54 18.92
N LEU A 342 18.79 -1.42 17.80
CA LEU A 342 20.18 -0.99 17.81
C LEU A 342 20.32 0.47 18.27
N GLU A 343 19.44 1.37 17.82
CA GLU A 343 19.44 2.76 18.28
C GLU A 343 19.13 2.87 19.78
N ILE A 344 18.15 2.10 20.30
CA ILE A 344 17.87 2.05 21.74
C ILE A 344 19.11 1.56 22.51
N ALA A 345 19.68 0.43 22.09
CA ALA A 345 20.85 -0.15 22.73
C ALA A 345 22.07 0.77 22.70
N LEU A 346 22.29 1.50 21.60
CA LEU A 346 23.40 2.44 21.46
C LEU A 346 23.19 3.67 22.36
N ARG A 347 22.00 4.27 22.33
CA ARG A 347 21.66 5.45 23.16
C ARG A 347 21.77 5.15 24.65
N GLU A 348 21.30 3.98 25.09
CA GLU A 348 21.40 3.57 26.49
C GLU A 348 22.83 3.12 26.88
N GLY A 349 23.55 2.48 25.96
CA GLY A 349 24.90 1.98 26.23
C GLY A 349 25.96 3.08 26.25
N PHE A 350 25.77 4.16 25.50
CA PHE A 350 26.71 5.27 25.37
C PHE A 350 26.01 6.64 25.49
N PRO A 351 25.37 6.95 26.64
CA PRO A 351 24.56 8.16 26.80
C PRO A 351 25.36 9.46 26.67
N GLU A 352 26.68 9.42 26.88
CA GLU A 352 27.58 10.57 26.77
C GLU A 352 28.04 10.85 25.33
N VAL A 353 27.79 9.94 24.38
CA VAL A 353 28.23 10.06 22.98
C VAL A 353 27.01 10.21 22.07
N ALA A 354 26.96 11.28 21.28
CA ALA A 354 25.93 11.45 20.26
C ALA A 354 26.17 10.46 19.10
N ILE A 355 25.62 9.25 19.22
CA ILE A 355 25.76 8.15 18.24
C ILE A 355 24.46 7.81 17.52
N ASP A 356 23.56 8.79 17.40
CA ASP A 356 22.32 8.64 16.65
C ASP A 356 22.59 8.19 15.21
N GLY A 357 21.81 7.23 14.73
CA GLY A 357 21.87 6.76 13.34
C GLY A 357 22.92 5.68 13.06
N VAL A 358 23.82 5.37 14.00
CA VAL A 358 24.83 4.32 13.83
C VAL A 358 24.18 2.94 13.70
N GLY A 359 23.08 2.69 14.41
CA GLY A 359 22.30 1.45 14.29
C GLY A 359 21.69 1.30 12.90
N ALA A 360 21.10 2.37 12.37
CA ALA A 360 20.54 2.41 11.01
C ALA A 360 21.62 2.17 9.93
N ILE A 361 22.81 2.76 10.07
CA ILE A 361 23.94 2.55 9.16
C ILE A 361 24.42 1.09 9.21
N ALA A 362 24.51 0.50 10.41
CA ALA A 362 24.89 -0.91 10.55
C ALA A 362 23.89 -1.85 9.86
N VAL A 363 22.59 -1.58 10.00
CA VAL A 363 21.52 -2.34 9.30
C VAL A 363 21.63 -2.15 7.79
N ALA A 364 21.89 -0.93 7.32
CA ALA A 364 22.08 -0.65 5.89
C ALA A 364 23.22 -1.47 5.28
N LEU A 365 24.37 -1.53 5.96
CA LEU A 365 25.52 -2.35 5.53
C LEU A 365 25.18 -3.84 5.51
N ALA A 366 24.46 -4.34 6.52
CA ALA A 366 24.03 -5.74 6.56
C ALA A 366 23.02 -6.09 5.45
N LEU A 367 22.13 -5.15 5.09
CA LEU A 367 21.24 -5.31 3.93
C LEU A 367 22.00 -5.31 2.61
N ALA A 368 22.99 -4.43 2.43
CA ALA A 368 23.85 -4.44 1.25
C ALA A 368 24.62 -5.77 1.12
N ALA A 369 25.15 -6.28 2.24
CA ALA A 369 25.78 -7.60 2.29
C ALA A 369 24.78 -8.73 1.96
N THR A 370 23.55 -8.65 2.47
CA THR A 370 22.48 -9.61 2.17
C THR A 370 22.16 -9.63 0.67
N TYR A 371 22.05 -8.46 0.02
CA TYR A 371 21.91 -8.37 -1.42
C TYR A 371 23.07 -9.08 -2.13
N ALA A 372 24.30 -8.71 -1.80
CA ALA A 372 25.52 -9.26 -2.41
C ALA A 372 25.68 -10.79 -2.23
N VAL A 373 25.16 -11.35 -1.13
CA VAL A 373 25.08 -12.80 -0.89
C VAL A 373 24.01 -13.43 -1.76
N THR A 374 22.79 -12.87 -1.78
CA THR A 374 21.67 -13.43 -2.56
C THR A 374 21.87 -13.33 -4.06
N ASP A 375 22.64 -12.33 -4.52
CA ASP A 375 22.98 -12.13 -5.93
C ASP A 375 23.96 -13.20 -6.46
N ARG A 376 24.85 -13.71 -5.60
CA ARG A 376 25.82 -14.76 -5.95
C ARG A 376 25.36 -16.18 -5.60
N ALA A 377 24.29 -16.31 -4.82
CA ALA A 377 23.79 -17.58 -4.32
C ALA A 377 22.76 -18.20 -5.30
N PRO A 378 22.50 -19.52 -5.21
CA PRO A 378 21.46 -20.20 -6.00
C PRO A 378 20.06 -19.92 -5.44
N VAL A 379 19.77 -18.67 -5.14
CA VAL A 379 18.49 -18.16 -4.66
C VAL A 379 18.12 -16.93 -5.47
N ARG A 380 16.86 -16.53 -5.40
CA ARG A 380 16.45 -15.28 -6.03
C ARG A 380 17.10 -14.08 -5.33
N ARG A 381 17.68 -13.16 -6.11
CA ARG A 381 18.26 -11.90 -5.61
C ARG A 381 17.27 -11.08 -4.77
N ASP A 382 17.75 -10.52 -3.66
CA ASP A 382 16.93 -9.75 -2.73
C ASP A 382 16.89 -8.25 -3.07
N GLY A 383 16.06 -7.88 -4.05
CA GLY A 383 15.92 -6.48 -4.43
C GLY A 383 15.45 -5.55 -3.30
N ALA A 384 14.73 -6.07 -2.31
CA ALA A 384 14.30 -5.29 -1.15
C ALA A 384 15.44 -4.96 -0.19
N ALA A 385 16.43 -5.85 -0.06
CA ALA A 385 17.64 -5.57 0.71
C ALA A 385 18.50 -4.48 0.07
N ALA A 386 18.69 -4.50 -1.26
CA ALA A 386 19.39 -3.42 -1.95
C ALA A 386 18.65 -2.07 -1.80
N ALA A 387 17.35 -2.02 -2.10
CA ALA A 387 16.57 -0.79 -1.93
C ALA A 387 16.54 -0.30 -0.47
N GLY A 388 16.37 -1.23 0.47
CA GLY A 388 16.41 -0.96 1.91
C GLY A 388 17.75 -0.43 2.37
N SER A 389 18.87 -0.98 1.90
CA SER A 389 20.21 -0.51 2.29
C SER A 389 20.40 0.99 2.00
N VAL A 390 19.91 1.47 0.86
CA VAL A 390 19.97 2.88 0.49
C VAL A 390 19.08 3.73 1.42
N ALA A 391 17.86 3.28 1.69
CA ALA A 391 16.91 3.99 2.54
C ALA A 391 17.37 4.08 4.00
N PHE A 392 17.86 2.97 4.57
CA PHE A 392 18.37 2.94 5.95
C PHE A 392 19.69 3.69 6.10
N LEU A 393 20.55 3.71 5.07
CA LEU A 393 21.75 4.55 5.07
C LEU A 393 21.38 6.03 5.10
N ALA A 394 20.45 6.47 4.25
CA ALA A 394 19.96 7.85 4.26
C ALA A 394 19.30 8.22 5.60
N GLY A 395 18.50 7.32 6.17
CA GLY A 395 17.86 7.50 7.48
C GLY A 395 18.88 7.60 8.62
N GLY A 396 19.92 6.76 8.61
CA GLY A 396 21.00 6.83 9.60
C GLY A 396 21.79 8.12 9.52
N VAL A 397 22.15 8.57 8.30
CA VAL A 397 22.76 9.89 8.11
C VAL A 397 21.83 10.98 8.64
N ALA A 398 20.53 10.92 8.34
CA ALA A 398 19.56 11.91 8.77
C ALA A 398 19.43 12.04 10.30
N MET A 399 19.63 10.94 11.04
CA MET A 399 19.64 10.93 12.50
C MET A 399 20.96 11.44 13.08
N ALA A 400 22.08 11.21 12.38
CA ALA A 400 23.42 11.51 12.87
C ALA A 400 23.83 12.99 12.72
N VAL A 401 23.23 13.73 11.80
CA VAL A 401 23.66 15.09 11.44
C VAL A 401 22.51 16.09 11.45
N GLY A 402 22.84 17.39 11.51
CA GLY A 402 21.84 18.46 11.52
C GLY A 402 21.11 18.64 10.19
N THR A 403 20.03 19.43 10.22
CA THR A 403 19.05 19.60 9.12
C THR A 403 19.69 19.82 7.75
N PHE A 404 20.61 20.78 7.59
CA PHE A 404 21.29 21.03 6.31
C PHE A 404 22.15 19.85 5.86
N ALA A 405 22.96 19.29 6.76
CA ALA A 405 23.85 18.17 6.47
C ALA A 405 23.07 16.90 6.07
N THR A 406 21.86 16.73 6.60
CA THR A 406 20.95 15.64 6.21
C THR A 406 20.55 15.74 4.74
N THR A 407 20.34 16.95 4.22
CA THR A 407 20.06 17.15 2.78
C THR A 407 21.27 16.81 1.93
N VAL A 408 22.46 17.28 2.31
CA VAL A 408 23.70 16.96 1.60
C VAL A 408 23.97 15.45 1.62
N GLY A 409 23.80 14.81 2.77
CA GLY A 409 23.96 13.37 2.97
C GLY A 409 22.97 12.55 2.13
N ALA A 410 21.70 12.91 2.11
CA ALA A 410 20.69 12.25 1.28
C ALA A 410 21.03 12.36 -0.22
N LEU A 411 21.49 13.53 -0.69
CA LEU A 411 21.92 13.72 -2.07
C LEU A 411 23.13 12.85 -2.43
N ALA A 412 24.12 12.74 -1.52
CA ALA A 412 25.26 11.85 -1.69
C ALA A 412 24.84 10.38 -1.74
N VAL A 413 23.90 9.95 -0.89
CA VAL A 413 23.36 8.59 -0.88
C VAL A 413 22.61 8.28 -2.19
N ILE A 414 21.80 9.21 -2.70
CA ILE A 414 21.10 9.07 -3.99
C ILE A 414 22.11 8.89 -5.12
N GLY A 415 23.11 9.79 -5.21
CA GLY A 415 24.14 9.74 -6.24
C GLY A 415 24.96 8.45 -6.19
N GLY A 416 25.40 8.05 -5.00
CA GLY A 416 26.14 6.81 -4.77
C GLY A 416 25.33 5.56 -5.11
N ALA A 417 24.04 5.52 -4.76
CA ALA A 417 23.16 4.40 -5.10
C ALA A 417 22.92 4.29 -6.61
N VAL A 418 22.78 5.41 -7.33
CA VAL A 418 22.66 5.42 -8.79
C VAL A 418 23.98 4.96 -9.43
N ALA A 419 25.14 5.45 -8.98
CA ALA A 419 26.44 5.00 -9.48
C ALA A 419 26.66 3.51 -9.25
N LEU A 420 26.42 3.02 -8.03
CA LEU A 420 26.55 1.61 -7.68
C LEU A 420 25.61 0.73 -8.51
N SER A 421 24.39 1.20 -8.78
CA SER A 421 23.45 0.45 -9.61
C SER A 421 23.96 0.24 -11.04
N THR A 422 24.73 1.20 -11.57
CA THR A 422 25.30 1.12 -12.92
C THR A 422 26.60 0.31 -12.95
N GLU A 423 27.47 0.47 -11.95
CA GLU A 423 28.74 -0.25 -11.88
C GLU A 423 28.58 -1.73 -11.54
N ALA A 424 27.61 -2.06 -10.68
CA ALA A 424 27.37 -3.43 -10.22
C ALA A 424 26.22 -4.14 -10.96
N ASP A 425 25.68 -3.56 -12.05
CA ASP A 425 24.50 -4.03 -12.79
C ASP A 425 23.32 -4.44 -11.88
N ALA A 426 23.08 -3.60 -10.88
CA ALA A 426 22.20 -3.88 -9.75
C ALA A 426 21.04 -2.88 -9.69
N PRO A 427 19.98 -3.05 -10.53
CA PRO A 427 18.89 -2.08 -10.64
C PRO A 427 18.13 -1.84 -9.33
N ALA A 428 18.19 -2.79 -8.40
CA ALA A 428 17.50 -2.67 -7.10
C ALA A 428 18.01 -1.50 -6.24
N PHE A 429 19.27 -1.08 -6.38
CA PHE A 429 19.77 0.12 -5.69
C PHE A 429 19.11 1.41 -6.22
N ARG A 430 18.71 1.46 -7.49
CA ARG A 430 17.97 2.61 -8.06
C ARG A 430 16.61 2.78 -7.42
N VAL A 431 15.91 1.69 -7.14
CA VAL A 431 14.61 1.73 -6.45
C VAL A 431 14.76 2.41 -5.08
N GLY A 432 15.83 2.08 -4.35
CA GLY A 432 16.19 2.77 -3.10
C GLY A 432 16.49 4.24 -3.31
N ALA A 433 17.26 4.59 -4.35
CA ALA A 433 17.59 5.97 -4.69
C ALA A 433 16.34 6.82 -5.00
N HIS A 434 15.37 6.26 -5.74
CA HIS A 434 14.09 6.93 -6.03
C HIS A 434 13.28 7.15 -4.74
N ALA A 435 13.22 6.17 -3.85
CA ALA A 435 12.53 6.30 -2.57
C ALA A 435 13.16 7.39 -1.68
N VAL A 436 14.49 7.43 -1.58
CA VAL A 436 15.21 8.48 -0.83
C VAL A 436 15.02 9.85 -1.49
N ALA A 437 15.01 9.94 -2.82
CA ALA A 437 14.71 11.20 -3.51
C ALA A 437 13.30 11.72 -3.21
N SER A 438 12.29 10.84 -3.20
CA SER A 438 10.93 11.22 -2.81
C SER A 438 10.84 11.69 -1.35
N ALA A 439 11.51 10.98 -0.42
CA ALA A 439 11.58 11.39 0.98
C ALA A 439 12.31 12.73 1.15
N LEU A 440 13.37 12.98 0.38
CA LEU A 440 14.11 14.23 0.40
C LEU A 440 13.26 15.41 -0.06
N VAL A 441 12.42 15.25 -1.09
CA VAL A 441 11.46 16.29 -1.51
C VAL A 441 10.51 16.65 -0.38
N LEU A 442 9.92 15.64 0.27
CA LEU A 442 9.01 15.87 1.40
C LEU A 442 9.73 16.59 2.54
N LYS A 443 10.96 16.17 2.87
CA LYS A 443 11.79 16.78 3.89
C LYS A 443 12.16 18.23 3.55
N LEU A 444 12.51 18.52 2.29
CA LEU A 444 12.79 19.89 1.83
C LEU A 444 11.59 20.81 2.06
N LEU A 445 10.39 20.33 1.73
CA LEU A 445 9.16 21.12 1.82
C LEU A 445 8.63 21.25 3.26
N ALA A 446 8.78 20.21 4.09
CA ALA A 446 8.21 20.18 5.44
C ALA A 446 9.18 20.68 6.53
N VAL A 447 10.48 20.40 6.37
CA VAL A 447 11.51 20.65 7.38
C VAL A 447 12.43 21.77 6.93
N ASP A 448 13.08 21.66 5.77
CA ASP A 448 14.09 22.66 5.37
C ASP A 448 13.46 24.01 5.03
N ALA A 449 12.22 24.00 4.55
CA ALA A 449 11.48 25.22 4.27
C ALA A 449 11.24 26.07 5.53
N THR A 450 11.17 25.45 6.71
CA THR A 450 10.76 26.06 7.98
C THR A 450 11.91 26.20 8.98
N GLU A 451 12.78 25.21 9.07
CA GLU A 451 13.89 25.17 10.04
C GLU A 451 15.16 25.85 9.54
N LEU A 452 15.44 25.79 8.23
CA LEU A 452 16.65 26.43 7.71
C LEU A 452 16.45 27.93 7.55
N PRO A 453 17.47 28.75 7.89
CA PRO A 453 17.36 30.19 7.81
C PRO A 453 17.18 30.65 6.37
N ALA A 454 16.37 31.69 6.20
CA ALA A 454 16.23 32.41 4.94
C ALA A 454 17.54 33.13 4.58
N PHE A 455 17.64 33.60 3.35
CA PHE A 455 18.79 34.38 2.92
C PHE A 455 18.91 35.69 3.72
N ASP A 456 20.05 35.89 4.39
CA ASP A 456 20.41 37.16 5.04
C ASP A 456 21.85 37.55 4.69
N ALA A 457 22.00 38.69 4.00
CA ALA A 457 23.30 39.22 3.59
C ALA A 457 24.21 39.64 4.76
N ALA A 458 23.64 39.84 5.96
CA ALA A 458 24.39 40.20 7.16
C ALA A 458 25.16 39.02 7.79
N GLU A 459 24.77 37.77 7.49
CA GLU A 459 25.32 36.57 8.15
C GLU A 459 25.89 35.55 7.14
N PRO A 460 27.06 35.82 6.53
CA PRO A 460 27.57 35.05 5.38
C PRO A 460 27.82 33.56 5.65
N ILE A 461 28.12 33.16 6.89
CA ILE A 461 28.31 31.75 7.26
C ILE A 461 26.96 31.01 7.28
N VAL A 462 25.92 31.67 7.79
CA VAL A 462 24.56 31.11 7.88
C VAL A 462 23.95 30.93 6.49
N ILE A 463 24.31 31.79 5.53
CA ILE A 463 23.94 31.65 4.11
C ILE A 463 24.40 30.31 3.54
N LEU A 464 25.64 29.86 3.84
CA LEU A 464 26.21 28.65 3.24
C LEU A 464 25.49 27.36 3.65
N THR A 465 24.81 27.38 4.80
CA THR A 465 23.99 26.27 5.31
C THR A 465 22.50 26.61 5.33
N GLY A 466 22.10 27.68 4.65
CA GLY A 466 20.73 28.20 4.65
C GLY A 466 19.80 27.45 3.69
N ARG A 467 18.51 27.78 3.79
CA ARG A 467 17.45 27.22 2.96
C ARG A 467 17.71 27.35 1.45
N PRO A 468 18.17 28.50 0.91
CA PRO A 468 18.44 28.61 -0.53
C PRO A 468 19.47 27.60 -1.01
N VAL A 469 20.54 27.39 -0.24
CA VAL A 469 21.64 26.50 -0.64
C VAL A 469 21.18 25.04 -0.62
N ALA A 470 20.44 24.61 0.40
CA ALA A 470 19.88 23.26 0.48
C ALA A 470 19.00 22.93 -0.74
N PHE A 471 18.10 23.85 -1.10
CA PHE A 471 17.23 23.71 -2.27
C PHE A 471 18.02 23.73 -3.58
N VAL A 472 18.97 24.67 -3.75
CA VAL A 472 19.79 24.76 -4.98
C VAL A 472 20.62 23.49 -5.18
N LEU A 473 21.21 22.93 -4.12
CA LEU A 473 21.93 21.66 -4.20
C LEU A 473 21.01 20.52 -4.65
N ALA A 474 19.80 20.41 -4.07
CA ALA A 474 18.85 19.39 -4.46
C ALA A 474 18.35 19.55 -5.90
N ILE A 475 18.02 20.78 -6.31
CA ILE A 475 17.63 21.13 -7.68
C ILE A 475 18.73 20.74 -8.66
N GLY A 476 19.99 21.10 -8.36
CA GLY A 476 21.15 20.78 -9.19
C GLY A 476 21.33 19.29 -9.37
N VAL A 477 21.27 18.51 -8.27
CA VAL A 477 21.38 17.05 -8.32
C VAL A 477 20.21 16.41 -9.08
N PHE A 478 18.97 16.87 -8.90
CA PHE A 478 17.83 16.32 -9.63
C PHE A 478 17.87 16.63 -11.13
N TYR A 479 18.31 17.83 -11.53
CA TYR A 479 18.58 18.10 -12.95
C TYR A 479 19.74 17.25 -13.49
N ALA A 480 20.80 17.05 -12.70
CA ALA A 480 21.92 16.19 -13.08
C ALA A 480 21.47 14.73 -13.27
N LEU A 481 20.62 14.21 -12.37
CA LEU A 481 20.02 12.88 -12.51
C LEU A 481 19.11 12.78 -13.74
N ALA A 482 18.25 13.77 -13.96
CA ALA A 482 17.40 13.81 -15.15
C ALA A 482 18.24 13.80 -16.44
N TRP A 483 19.31 14.59 -16.48
CA TRP A 483 20.25 14.62 -17.60
C TRP A 483 21.00 13.29 -17.76
N TRP A 484 21.52 12.71 -16.67
CA TRP A 484 22.23 11.43 -16.69
C TRP A 484 21.35 10.30 -17.23
N PHE A 485 20.14 10.12 -16.68
CA PHE A 485 19.20 9.09 -17.12
C PHE A 485 18.73 9.29 -18.56
N SER A 486 18.69 10.53 -19.06
CA SER A 486 18.37 10.81 -20.47
C SER A 486 19.47 10.34 -21.45
N ARG A 487 20.70 10.12 -20.96
CA ARG A 487 21.86 9.76 -21.79
C ARG A 487 22.34 8.31 -21.63
N THR A 488 21.92 7.61 -20.59
CA THR A 488 22.36 6.23 -20.33
C THR A 488 21.39 5.20 -20.90
N ASP A 489 21.91 4.15 -21.54
CA ASP A 489 21.11 3.00 -22.01
C ASP A 489 20.96 1.87 -20.96
N VAL A 490 21.39 2.12 -19.72
CA VAL A 490 21.53 1.12 -18.63
C VAL A 490 20.18 0.77 -17.97
N LEU A 491 19.08 1.00 -18.66
CA LEU A 491 17.72 0.92 -18.12
C LEU A 491 17.04 -0.39 -18.56
N THR A 492 16.46 -1.10 -17.59
CA THR A 492 15.70 -2.35 -17.83
C THR A 492 14.40 -2.09 -18.58
N ASP A 493 13.84 -3.10 -19.27
CA ASP A 493 12.59 -2.95 -20.08
C ASP A 493 11.40 -2.42 -19.27
N LEU A 494 11.32 -2.80 -17.99
CA LEU A 494 10.31 -2.30 -17.06
C LEU A 494 10.53 -0.81 -16.78
N GLU A 495 11.78 -0.40 -16.53
CA GLU A 495 12.15 1.01 -16.40
C GLU A 495 11.87 1.76 -17.70
N ARG A 496 12.12 1.20 -18.89
CA ARG A 496 11.83 1.83 -20.21
C ARG A 496 10.35 2.14 -20.40
N ARG A 497 9.47 1.31 -19.84
CA ARG A 497 8.02 1.52 -19.84
C ARG A 497 7.57 2.65 -18.89
N PHE A 498 8.30 2.88 -17.79
CA PHE A 498 8.03 3.96 -16.83
C PHE A 498 8.92 5.20 -17.02
N LEU A 499 9.94 5.13 -17.88
CA LEU A 499 11.02 6.10 -18.06
C LEU A 499 10.63 7.49 -18.56
N PRO A 500 9.67 7.64 -19.48
CA PRO A 500 9.16 8.96 -19.83
C PRO A 500 8.67 9.69 -18.57
N ALA A 501 8.12 8.96 -17.60
CA ALA A 501 7.67 9.53 -16.34
C ALA A 501 8.85 9.80 -15.38
N THR A 502 9.81 8.89 -15.17
CA THR A 502 10.85 9.11 -14.14
C THR A 502 11.86 10.21 -14.48
N VAL A 503 12.34 10.30 -15.74
CA VAL A 503 13.23 11.38 -16.17
C VAL A 503 12.52 12.72 -16.13
N ALA A 504 11.27 12.76 -16.62
CA ALA A 504 10.44 13.95 -16.52
C ALA A 504 10.17 14.32 -15.05
N ASN A 505 9.94 13.35 -14.17
CA ASN A 505 9.65 13.58 -12.76
C ASN A 505 10.81 14.29 -12.05
N TYR A 506 12.07 13.88 -12.27
CA TYR A 506 13.21 14.58 -11.66
C TYR A 506 13.32 16.04 -12.13
N ALA A 507 13.15 16.30 -13.43
CA ALA A 507 13.19 17.65 -13.97
C ALA A 507 11.98 18.51 -13.52
N ILE A 508 10.78 17.93 -13.47
CA ILE A 508 9.55 18.57 -12.97
C ILE A 508 9.73 18.94 -11.49
N VAL A 509 10.18 18.00 -10.67
CA VAL A 509 10.42 18.21 -9.24
C VAL A 509 11.49 19.28 -9.02
N ALA A 510 12.61 19.22 -9.75
CA ALA A 510 13.65 20.26 -9.68
C ALA A 510 13.11 21.64 -10.06
N THR A 511 12.29 21.72 -11.12
CA THR A 511 11.62 22.96 -11.53
C THR A 511 10.67 23.47 -10.43
N GLY A 512 9.84 22.59 -9.90
CA GLY A 512 8.88 22.92 -8.84
C GLY A 512 9.56 23.40 -7.57
N LEU A 513 10.63 22.72 -7.13
CA LEU A 513 11.45 23.16 -6.00
C LEU A 513 12.09 24.54 -6.27
N GLY A 514 12.53 24.81 -7.50
CA GLY A 514 13.02 26.12 -7.91
C GLY A 514 11.98 27.23 -7.80
N VAL A 515 10.76 26.96 -8.29
CA VAL A 515 9.61 27.88 -8.13
C VAL A 515 9.32 28.13 -6.66
N ILE A 516 9.29 27.07 -5.84
CA ILE A 516 8.97 27.16 -4.41
C ILE A 516 10.04 27.95 -3.66
N VAL A 517 11.34 27.64 -3.81
CA VAL A 517 12.40 28.34 -3.07
C VAL A 517 12.44 29.82 -3.42
N LEU A 518 12.23 30.19 -4.69
CA LEU A 518 12.16 31.60 -5.10
C LEU A 518 10.98 32.33 -4.47
N ALA A 519 9.86 31.64 -4.23
CA ALA A 519 8.70 32.21 -3.54
C ALA A 519 8.87 32.27 -2.02
N LEU A 520 9.71 31.41 -1.44
CA LEU A 520 10.03 31.45 -0.01
C LEU A 520 11.05 32.54 0.35
N GLU A 521 11.95 32.88 -0.57
CA GLU A 521 13.03 33.85 -0.34
C GLU A 521 12.67 35.29 -0.75
N LEU A 522 11.72 35.46 -1.66
CA LEU A 522 11.34 36.77 -2.18
C LEU A 522 9.91 37.13 -1.77
N SER A 523 9.61 38.42 -1.75
CA SER A 523 8.29 38.94 -1.42
C SER A 523 7.74 39.85 -2.52
N GLY A 524 6.40 39.97 -2.57
CA GLY A 524 5.69 40.82 -3.52
C GLY A 524 6.09 40.56 -4.98
N LEU A 525 6.40 41.64 -5.71
CA LEU A 525 6.81 41.62 -7.12
C LEU A 525 8.13 40.87 -7.35
N GLY A 526 9.00 40.76 -6.34
CA GLY A 526 10.27 40.05 -6.46
C GLY A 526 10.10 38.58 -6.86
N VAL A 527 9.05 37.93 -6.34
CA VAL A 527 8.72 36.53 -6.70
C VAL A 527 8.35 36.42 -8.18
N SER A 528 7.51 37.32 -8.67
CA SER A 528 7.03 37.31 -10.06
C SER A 528 8.20 37.56 -11.04
N ILE A 529 9.06 38.53 -10.74
CA ILE A 529 10.29 38.79 -11.52
C ILE A 529 11.19 37.55 -11.53
N ALA A 530 11.43 36.94 -10.37
CA ALA A 530 12.29 35.77 -10.27
C ALA A 530 11.73 34.54 -11.03
N TRP A 531 10.42 34.28 -10.95
CA TRP A 531 9.80 33.21 -11.73
C TRP A 531 9.86 33.48 -13.23
N ILE A 532 9.70 34.74 -13.69
CA ILE A 532 9.86 35.10 -15.10
C ILE A 532 11.29 34.84 -15.56
N LEU A 533 12.30 35.29 -14.80
CA LEU A 533 13.71 35.07 -15.12
C LEU A 533 14.04 33.57 -15.14
N PHE A 534 13.56 32.82 -14.14
CA PHE A 534 13.77 31.37 -14.05
C PHE A 534 13.12 30.62 -15.23
N GLY A 535 11.85 30.91 -15.53
CA GLY A 535 11.14 30.32 -16.67
C GLY A 535 11.77 30.68 -18.02
N SER A 536 12.27 31.91 -18.17
CA SER A 536 12.98 32.38 -19.37
C SER A 536 14.32 31.65 -19.54
N ALA A 537 15.06 31.46 -18.46
CA ALA A 537 16.31 30.70 -18.47
C ALA A 537 16.08 29.24 -18.87
N LEU A 538 15.07 28.57 -18.29
CA LEU A 538 14.69 27.20 -18.67
C LEU A 538 14.27 27.11 -20.14
N LEU A 539 13.46 28.05 -20.62
CA LEU A 539 13.06 28.09 -22.02
C LEU A 539 14.26 28.27 -22.96
N GLY A 540 15.18 29.18 -22.63
CA GLY A 540 16.42 29.41 -23.37
C GLY A 540 17.30 28.16 -23.42
N VAL A 541 17.50 27.48 -22.29
CA VAL A 541 18.23 26.21 -22.21
C VAL A 541 17.54 25.13 -23.04
N GLY A 542 16.22 24.99 -22.96
CA GLY A 542 15.45 24.02 -23.72
C GLY A 542 15.47 24.25 -25.24
N ILE A 543 15.60 25.51 -25.68
CA ILE A 543 15.81 25.85 -27.09
C ILE A 543 17.23 25.52 -27.50
N ALA A 544 18.24 25.94 -26.73
CA ALA A 544 19.65 25.72 -27.04
C ALA A 544 20.06 24.24 -27.06
N THR A 545 19.40 23.39 -26.27
CA THR A 545 19.68 21.95 -26.16
C THR A 545 18.75 21.05 -26.98
N ASP A 546 17.78 21.65 -27.70
CA ASP A 546 16.67 20.98 -28.39
C ASP A 546 15.86 19.96 -27.54
N VAL A 547 15.83 20.13 -26.21
CA VAL A 547 15.08 19.24 -25.32
C VAL A 547 13.64 19.75 -25.13
N ARG A 548 12.68 19.09 -25.80
CA ARG A 548 11.23 19.42 -25.72
C ARG A 548 10.71 19.53 -24.28
N GLY A 549 11.13 18.63 -23.39
CA GLY A 549 10.70 18.61 -21.99
C GLY A 549 11.11 19.87 -21.21
N VAL A 550 12.36 20.33 -21.38
CA VAL A 550 12.88 21.53 -20.69
C VAL A 550 12.18 22.79 -21.20
N ARG A 551 11.88 22.86 -22.51
CA ARG A 551 11.07 23.96 -23.07
C ARG A 551 9.68 24.01 -22.46
N ALA A 552 9.01 22.86 -22.34
CA ALA A 552 7.69 22.77 -21.74
C ALA A 552 7.69 23.22 -20.27
N LEU A 553 8.72 22.87 -19.50
CA LEU A 553 8.90 23.34 -18.12
C LEU A 553 9.08 24.87 -18.05
N GLY A 554 9.90 25.45 -18.92
CA GLY A 554 10.06 26.90 -19.01
C GLY A 554 8.75 27.63 -19.34
N ILE A 555 7.99 27.12 -20.33
CA ILE A 555 6.68 27.65 -20.69
C ILE A 555 5.70 27.53 -19.51
N ALA A 556 5.70 26.41 -18.79
CA ALA A 556 4.84 26.20 -17.63
C ALA A 556 5.14 27.20 -16.49
N VAL A 557 6.43 27.44 -16.19
CA VAL A 557 6.83 28.43 -15.17
C VAL A 557 6.44 29.86 -15.61
N LEU A 558 6.63 30.21 -16.88
CA LEU A 558 6.20 31.51 -17.41
C LEU A 558 4.68 31.69 -17.37
N GLY A 559 3.93 30.63 -17.66
CA GLY A 559 2.48 30.59 -17.52
C GLY A 559 2.05 30.78 -16.06
N LEU A 560 2.71 30.11 -15.12
CA LEU A 560 2.48 30.26 -13.69
C LEU A 560 2.80 31.69 -13.20
N ALA A 561 3.92 32.28 -13.63
CA ALA A 561 4.30 33.64 -13.29
C ALA A 561 3.30 34.66 -13.83
N THR A 562 2.90 34.50 -15.09
CA THR A 562 1.84 35.29 -15.71
C THR A 562 0.55 35.18 -14.88
N ALA A 563 0.09 33.95 -14.61
CA ALA A 563 -1.11 33.73 -13.82
C ALA A 563 -1.02 34.39 -12.43
N LYS A 564 0.12 34.31 -11.73
CA LYS A 564 0.31 34.98 -10.45
C LYS A 564 0.16 36.50 -10.58
N VAL A 565 0.86 37.12 -11.52
CA VAL A 565 0.82 38.57 -11.73
C VAL A 565 -0.63 39.03 -11.98
N PHE A 566 -1.33 38.34 -12.88
CA PHE A 566 -2.72 38.68 -13.25
C PHE A 566 -3.77 38.32 -12.20
N LEU A 567 -3.56 37.28 -11.39
CA LEU A 567 -4.56 36.84 -10.41
C LEU A 567 -4.37 37.47 -9.04
N PHE A 568 -3.13 37.74 -8.63
CA PHE A 568 -2.79 38.21 -7.28
C PHE A 568 -2.21 39.63 -7.29
N ASP A 569 -1.25 39.93 -8.17
CA ASP A 569 -0.55 41.22 -8.14
C ASP A 569 -1.42 42.38 -8.68
N THR A 570 -2.41 42.09 -9.55
CA THR A 570 -3.38 43.10 -10.02
C THR A 570 -4.63 43.23 -9.13
N ARG A 571 -4.70 42.56 -7.97
CA ARG A 571 -5.87 42.67 -7.07
C ARG A 571 -5.99 44.04 -6.43
N ASP A 572 -4.88 44.73 -6.25
CA ASP A 572 -4.81 46.07 -5.65
C ASP A 572 -4.85 47.21 -6.69
N LEU A 573 -4.97 46.88 -7.98
CA LEU A 573 -5.17 47.86 -9.06
C LEU A 573 -6.65 48.22 -9.22
N ASP A 574 -6.91 49.47 -9.62
CA ASP A 574 -8.26 49.99 -9.83
C ASP A 574 -9.06 49.13 -10.83
N THR A 575 -10.36 48.97 -10.56
CA THR A 575 -11.24 47.91 -11.12
C THR A 575 -11.32 47.94 -12.66
N VAL A 576 -11.09 49.12 -13.26
CA VAL A 576 -11.10 49.36 -14.71
C VAL A 576 -9.85 48.81 -15.39
N ALA A 577 -8.67 49.01 -14.80
CA ALA A 577 -7.40 48.54 -15.36
C ALA A 577 -7.32 47.00 -15.37
N ARG A 578 -7.91 46.36 -14.35
CA ARG A 578 -8.02 44.89 -14.25
C ARG A 578 -8.86 44.31 -15.39
N THR A 579 -10.02 44.89 -15.65
CA THR A 579 -10.94 44.41 -16.71
C THR A 579 -10.34 44.56 -18.11
N LEU A 580 -9.70 45.69 -18.40
CA LEU A 580 -9.03 45.93 -19.70
C LEU A 580 -7.82 45.00 -19.90
N SER A 581 -7.06 44.72 -18.85
CA SER A 581 -5.91 43.81 -18.93
C SER A 581 -6.33 42.37 -19.25
N PHE A 582 -7.46 41.90 -18.74
CA PHE A 582 -8.03 40.58 -19.09
C PHE A 582 -8.48 40.49 -20.55
N LEU A 583 -9.10 41.56 -21.08
CA LEU A 583 -9.58 41.59 -22.46
C LEU A 583 -8.41 41.58 -23.46
N VAL A 584 -7.35 42.37 -23.18
CA VAL A 584 -6.17 42.45 -24.02
C VAL A 584 -5.35 41.16 -23.97
N LEU A 585 -5.15 40.57 -22.78
CA LEU A 585 -4.45 39.28 -22.66
C LEU A 585 -5.20 38.16 -23.38
N GLY A 586 -6.53 38.09 -23.23
CA GLY A 586 -7.37 37.14 -23.95
C GLY A 586 -7.24 37.27 -25.47
N ALA A 587 -7.26 38.50 -25.99
CA ALA A 587 -7.07 38.77 -27.41
C ALA A 587 -5.66 38.38 -27.90
N VAL A 588 -4.60 38.70 -27.14
CA VAL A 588 -3.21 38.37 -27.49
C VAL A 588 -2.98 36.86 -27.50
N LEU A 589 -3.53 36.11 -26.53
CA LEU A 589 -3.42 34.66 -26.49
C LEU A 589 -4.17 33.99 -27.66
N LEU A 590 -5.34 34.51 -28.05
CA LEU A 590 -6.07 34.03 -29.22
C LEU A 590 -5.28 34.24 -30.51
N ILE A 591 -4.65 35.41 -30.67
CA ILE A 591 -3.81 35.73 -31.83
C ILE A 591 -2.55 34.85 -31.84
N ALA A 592 -1.89 34.68 -30.70
CA ALA A 592 -0.71 33.81 -30.60
C ALA A 592 -1.04 32.34 -30.90
N SER A 593 -2.19 31.86 -30.42
CA SER A 593 -2.71 30.52 -30.73
C SER A 593 -2.99 30.34 -32.22
N TYR A 594 -3.63 31.33 -32.85
CA TYR A 594 -3.89 31.33 -34.29
C TYR A 594 -2.62 31.31 -35.13
N VAL A 595 -1.61 32.11 -34.77
CA VAL A 595 -0.31 32.17 -35.48
C VAL A 595 0.47 30.87 -35.32
N TYR A 596 0.45 30.25 -34.13
CA TYR A 596 1.09 28.96 -33.88
C TYR A 596 0.38 27.80 -34.61
N ALA A 597 -0.96 27.83 -34.68
CA ALA A 597 -1.72 26.86 -35.47
C ALA A 597 -1.43 26.99 -36.97
N ARG A 598 -1.26 28.22 -37.46
CA ARG A 598 -0.94 28.48 -38.87
C ARG A 598 0.48 28.08 -39.26
N SER A 599 1.47 28.26 -38.37
CA SER A 599 2.87 27.88 -38.66
C SER A 599 3.13 26.37 -38.73
N ARG A 600 2.18 25.54 -38.26
CA ARG A 600 2.21 24.08 -38.47
C ARG A 600 1.35 23.58 -39.64
N GLY A 601 0.52 24.45 -40.23
CA GLY A 601 -0.39 24.08 -41.32
C GLY A 601 0.27 23.92 -42.70
N ASP A 602 1.53 24.31 -42.87
CA ASP A 602 2.20 24.41 -44.17
C ASP A 602 3.28 23.32 -44.43
N VAL A 603 3.24 22.15 -43.78
CA VAL A 603 4.29 21.10 -43.94
C VAL A 603 3.80 19.75 -44.53
N GLU A 604 2.54 19.58 -44.91
CA GLU A 604 2.10 18.32 -45.57
C GLU A 604 1.32 18.56 -46.86
N THR A 605 2.04 18.56 -47.98
CA THR A 605 1.58 17.97 -49.26
C THR A 605 2.77 17.88 -50.23
N GLY A 606 3.77 17.09 -49.84
CA GLY A 606 4.85 16.62 -50.70
C GLY A 606 4.82 15.10 -50.77
N LEU A 607 3.80 14.54 -51.43
CA LEU A 607 3.81 13.15 -51.86
C LEU A 607 3.47 13.10 -53.35
N GLU A 608 4.53 13.06 -54.14
CA GLU A 608 4.51 12.64 -55.53
C GLU A 608 3.84 11.26 -55.64
N LEU A 609 2.79 11.17 -56.45
CA LEU A 609 2.23 9.89 -56.87
C LEU A 609 2.92 9.46 -58.17
N PRO A 610 3.27 8.16 -58.31
CA PRO A 610 3.99 7.65 -59.47
C PRO A 610 3.12 7.71 -60.72
N GLU A 611 3.73 8.14 -61.83
CA GLU A 611 3.17 8.12 -63.17
C GLU A 611 2.59 6.75 -63.50
N ARG A 612 1.30 6.72 -63.87
CA ARG A 612 0.72 5.64 -64.65
C ARG A 612 0.79 6.04 -66.12
N GLY A 613 1.63 5.34 -66.87
CA GLY A 613 1.61 5.37 -68.33
C GLY A 613 0.29 4.86 -68.90
N GLY A 614 -0.05 5.41 -70.07
CA GLY A 614 -1.16 5.01 -70.91
C GLY A 614 -1.35 6.00 -72.07
N GLU A 615 -0.42 6.01 -73.01
CA GLU A 615 -0.61 5.62 -74.43
C GLU A 615 0.75 5.41 -75.11
#